data_AF-A0A7W5H2W6-F1
#
_entry.id   AF-A0A7W5H2W6-F1
#
_cell.length_a   1.000
_cell.length_b   1.000
_cell.length_c   1.000
_cell.angle_alpha   90.00
_cell.angle_beta   90.00
_cell.angle_gamma   90.00
#
_symmetry.space_group_name_H-M   'P 1'
#
loop_
_entity.id
_entity.type
_entity.pdbx_description
1 polymer ?
#
loop_
_entity_poly.entity_id
_entity_poly.type
_entity_poly.pdbx_seq_one_letter_code
_entity_poly.pdbx_strand_id
1 'polypeptide(L)'
;MIYNTMNPSEQQFLNDLDKKLWTAADKLRSTLSAAEYKHAVLGLIFLKYISDAFEVRRKELDIALRNSEHDYFLNPADFDSPEEYEAEIKTELEVRDYYTEKNVFWVPERSRWNVLKDICKTPVGNPLPWLKKNREGAMEPEKMKGVAFLIDDALDAVEKDNPKLKGILNKTYTRLNVDDSKLGELIDLISTIPFETGTLNSKDILGHVYEYFLGQFASAEGKKGGQFYTPKAIVTLIVEMLQPYKGRVYDPAMGSGGFFVQSENFIKQHAGKIDDISVYGQEYNHTTWQLAAMNMAIRGIDFNFGGQPADTLNNDLHPTCVPIILWPTRLLI
;
A
#
# COMPACT_ATOMS: atom_id res chain seq x y z
N MET A 1 -14.09 -25.10 -15.12
CA MET A 1 -15.03 -23.95 -15.08
C MET A 1 -15.31 -23.61 -13.63
N ILE A 2 -14.60 -22.62 -13.08
CA ILE A 2 -15.03 -21.92 -11.87
C ILE A 2 -14.78 -20.45 -12.17
N TYR A 3 -15.73 -19.83 -12.87
CA TYR A 3 -15.89 -18.39 -12.71
C TYR A 3 -16.34 -18.24 -11.27
N ASN A 4 -15.43 -17.83 -10.39
CA ASN A 4 -15.78 -17.48 -9.02
C ASN A 4 -16.65 -16.21 -9.15
N THR A 5 -17.96 -16.41 -9.34
CA THR A 5 -18.94 -15.33 -9.32
C THR A 5 -18.89 -14.78 -7.91
N MET A 6 -18.40 -13.55 -7.79
CA MET A 6 -18.35 -12.81 -6.54
C MET A 6 -19.70 -12.91 -5.83
N ASN A 7 -19.71 -13.26 -4.55
CA ASN A 7 -20.96 -13.42 -3.83
C ASN A 7 -21.71 -12.07 -3.84
N PRO A 8 -23.04 -12.04 -4.00
CA PRO A 8 -23.84 -10.81 -3.91
C PRO A 8 -23.48 -9.89 -2.72
N SER A 9 -23.11 -10.45 -1.56
CA SER A 9 -22.66 -9.66 -0.40
C SER A 9 -21.33 -8.95 -0.63
N GLU A 10 -20.37 -9.62 -1.27
CA GLU A 10 -19.05 -9.08 -1.64
C GLU A 10 -19.21 -7.98 -2.70
N GLN A 11 -20.04 -8.21 -3.71
CA GLN A 11 -20.34 -7.21 -4.73
C GLN A 11 -21.00 -5.96 -4.13
N GLN A 12 -21.96 -6.15 -3.22
CA GLN A 12 -22.60 -5.04 -2.52
C GLN A 12 -21.60 -4.25 -1.67
N PHE A 13 -20.70 -4.94 -0.97
CA PHE A 13 -19.63 -4.31 -0.21
C PHE A 13 -18.73 -3.44 -1.09
N LEU A 14 -18.28 -3.97 -2.24
CA LEU A 14 -17.46 -3.20 -3.19
C LEU A 14 -18.20 -1.98 -3.75
N ASN A 15 -19.48 -2.12 -4.08
CA ASN A 15 -20.28 -0.99 -4.54
C ASN A 15 -20.41 0.10 -3.45
N ASP A 16 -20.55 -0.29 -2.19
CA ASP A 16 -20.62 0.65 -1.07
C ASP A 16 -19.26 1.27 -0.74
N LEU A 17 -18.18 0.51 -0.94
CA LEU A 17 -16.81 1.02 -0.91
C LEU A 17 -16.61 2.09 -1.98
N ASP A 18 -17.00 1.83 -3.22
CA ASP A 18 -16.91 2.81 -4.33
C ASP A 18 -17.67 4.10 -4.01
N LYS A 19 -18.84 4.01 -3.37
CA LYS A 19 -19.59 5.19 -2.90
C LYS A 19 -18.84 5.95 -1.81
N LYS A 20 -18.21 5.25 -0.86
CA LYS A 20 -17.38 5.89 0.18
C LYS A 20 -16.17 6.58 -0.43
N LEU A 21 -15.48 5.94 -1.37
CA LEU A 21 -14.34 6.51 -2.11
C LEU A 21 -14.75 7.74 -2.92
N TRP A 22 -15.91 7.67 -3.60
CA TRP A 22 -16.48 8.81 -4.30
C TRP A 22 -16.80 9.97 -3.35
N THR A 23 -17.43 9.66 -2.21
CA THR A 23 -17.74 10.67 -1.18
C THR A 23 -16.47 11.33 -0.65
N ALA A 24 -15.41 10.55 -0.45
CA ALA A 24 -14.10 11.04 -0.04
C ALA A 24 -13.51 12.00 -1.09
N ALA A 25 -13.61 11.61 -2.36
CA ALA A 25 -13.18 12.42 -3.49
C ALA A 25 -13.95 13.75 -3.56
N ASP A 26 -15.28 13.73 -3.43
CA ASP A 26 -16.12 14.93 -3.54
C ASP A 26 -15.81 15.98 -2.45
N LYS A 27 -15.47 15.55 -1.23
CA LYS A 27 -15.04 16.47 -0.15
C LYS A 27 -13.78 17.26 -0.54
N LEU A 28 -12.84 16.64 -1.23
CA LEU A 28 -11.56 17.24 -1.63
C LEU A 28 -11.63 17.97 -2.97
N ARG A 29 -12.52 17.55 -3.88
CA ARG A 29 -12.69 18.11 -5.23
C ARG A 29 -13.09 19.58 -5.27
N SER A 30 -13.68 20.10 -4.19
CA SER A 30 -13.95 21.54 -4.07
C SER A 30 -12.68 22.41 -4.03
N THR A 31 -11.53 21.80 -3.76
CA THR A 31 -10.24 22.48 -3.55
C THR A 31 -9.10 21.95 -4.43
N LEU A 32 -9.18 20.70 -4.90
CA LEU A 32 -8.13 20.03 -5.65
C LEU A 32 -8.59 19.59 -7.04
N SER A 33 -7.64 19.56 -8.00
CA SER A 33 -7.89 18.92 -9.29
C SER A 33 -8.07 17.42 -9.15
N ALA A 34 -8.67 16.79 -10.18
CA ALA A 34 -8.86 15.34 -10.20
C ALA A 34 -7.54 14.55 -10.09
N ALA A 35 -6.47 15.14 -10.61
CA ALA A 35 -5.14 14.58 -10.56
C ALA A 35 -4.44 14.76 -9.20
N GLU A 36 -4.87 15.69 -8.34
CA GLU A 36 -4.22 15.90 -7.03
C GLU A 36 -4.92 15.12 -5.92
N TYR A 37 -6.26 15.14 -5.89
CA TYR A 37 -7.00 14.45 -4.83
C TYR A 37 -6.77 12.93 -4.89
N LYS A 38 -6.58 12.36 -6.08
CA LYS A 38 -6.34 10.93 -6.27
C LYS A 38 -5.17 10.45 -5.42
N HIS A 39 -4.07 11.20 -5.43
CA HIS A 39 -2.86 10.85 -4.73
C HIS A 39 -3.06 10.93 -3.23
N ALA A 40 -3.77 11.96 -2.79
CA ALA A 40 -4.09 12.14 -1.39
C ALA A 40 -4.94 10.99 -0.84
N VAL A 41 -5.96 10.55 -1.59
CA VAL A 41 -6.83 9.46 -1.13
C VAL A 41 -6.11 8.12 -1.21
N LEU A 42 -5.40 7.83 -2.29
CA LEU A 42 -4.64 6.58 -2.47
C LEU A 42 -3.55 6.41 -1.41
N GLY A 43 -2.78 7.46 -1.11
CA GLY A 43 -1.75 7.41 -0.07
C GLY A 43 -2.32 7.12 1.31
N LEU A 44 -3.48 7.70 1.66
CA LEU A 44 -4.14 7.44 2.94
C LEU A 44 -4.74 6.04 3.02
N ILE A 45 -5.32 5.53 1.92
CA ILE A 45 -5.82 4.16 1.89
C ILE A 45 -4.67 3.17 2.02
N PHE A 46 -3.56 3.40 1.34
CA PHE A 46 -2.35 2.60 1.51
C PHE A 46 -1.86 2.62 2.96
N LEU A 47 -1.78 3.81 3.57
CA LEU A 47 -1.36 3.98 4.96
C LEU A 47 -2.30 3.24 5.93
N LYS A 48 -3.62 3.35 5.73
CA LYS A 48 -4.60 2.60 6.53
C LYS A 48 -4.38 1.11 6.40
N TYR A 49 -4.20 0.62 5.18
CA TYR A 49 -3.99 -0.80 4.96
C TYR A 49 -2.75 -1.33 5.67
N ILE A 50 -1.59 -0.71 5.46
CA ILE A 50 -0.36 -1.21 6.08
C ILE A 50 -0.46 -1.15 7.60
N SER A 51 -1.16 -0.15 8.15
CA SER A 51 -1.42 -0.07 9.58
C SER A 51 -2.36 -1.17 10.06
N ASP A 52 -3.44 -1.48 9.34
CA ASP A 52 -4.35 -2.56 9.73
C ASP A 52 -3.64 -3.91 9.67
N ALA A 53 -2.87 -4.18 8.61
CA ALA A 53 -2.07 -5.39 8.46
C ALA A 53 -1.02 -5.52 9.58
N PHE A 54 -0.37 -4.41 9.95
CA PHE A 54 0.54 -4.36 11.08
C PHE A 54 -0.15 -4.70 12.41
N GLU A 55 -1.33 -4.12 12.68
CA GLU A 55 -2.09 -4.39 13.89
C GLU A 55 -2.58 -5.85 13.98
N VAL A 56 -3.02 -6.42 12.87
CA VAL A 56 -3.39 -7.84 12.79
C VAL A 56 -2.20 -8.72 13.14
N ARG A 57 -1.05 -8.48 12.50
CA ARG A 57 0.18 -9.22 12.78
C ARG A 57 0.64 -9.04 14.23
N ARG A 58 0.55 -7.84 14.76
CA ARG A 58 0.90 -7.54 16.16
C ARG A 58 0.03 -8.32 17.14
N LYS A 59 -1.27 -8.49 16.87
CA LYS A 59 -2.17 -9.32 17.68
C LYS A 59 -1.84 -10.81 17.58
N GLU A 60 -1.55 -11.30 16.38
CA GLU A 60 -1.09 -12.69 16.19
C GLU A 60 0.18 -12.97 16.99
N LEU A 61 1.13 -12.02 16.97
CA LEU A 61 2.38 -12.13 17.73
C LEU A 61 2.13 -12.10 19.24
N ASP A 62 1.27 -11.21 19.74
CA ASP A 62 0.93 -11.19 21.18
C ASP A 62 0.33 -12.53 21.63
N ILE A 63 -0.54 -13.14 20.81
CA ILE A 63 -1.08 -14.49 21.09
C ILE A 63 0.03 -15.54 21.03
N ALA A 64 0.91 -15.49 20.01
CA ALA A 64 1.99 -16.45 19.81
C ALA A 64 3.01 -16.42 20.95
N LEU A 65 3.42 -15.22 21.38
CA LEU A 65 4.35 -15.01 22.50
C LEU A 65 3.80 -15.56 23.82
N ARG A 66 2.47 -15.67 23.95
CA ARG A 66 1.78 -16.17 25.16
C ARG A 66 1.33 -17.64 25.06
N ASN A 67 1.57 -18.31 23.94
CA ASN A 67 1.13 -19.67 23.70
C ASN A 67 2.27 -20.67 23.90
N SER A 68 2.16 -21.55 24.90
CA SER A 68 3.19 -22.54 25.26
C SER A 68 3.58 -23.51 24.14
N GLU A 69 2.73 -23.67 23.13
CA GLU A 69 2.96 -24.56 21.99
C GLU A 69 3.59 -23.84 20.79
N HIS A 70 3.83 -22.53 20.87
CA HIS A 70 4.42 -21.75 19.77
C HIS A 70 5.92 -21.55 19.98
N ASP A 71 6.69 -21.53 18.90
CA ASP A 71 8.15 -21.31 18.92
C ASP A 71 8.57 -19.93 19.47
N TYR A 72 7.63 -19.00 19.60
CA TYR A 72 7.86 -17.63 20.11
C TYR A 72 7.49 -17.51 21.58
N PHE A 73 7.06 -18.59 22.22
CA PHE A 73 6.57 -18.53 23.59
C PHE A 73 7.60 -17.94 24.56
N LEU A 74 7.20 -16.89 25.26
CA LEU A 74 7.89 -16.40 26.43
C LEU A 74 7.25 -17.03 27.66
N ASN A 75 8.00 -17.84 28.39
CA ASN A 75 7.51 -18.50 29.57
C ASN A 75 7.40 -17.49 30.74
N PRO A 76 6.20 -17.23 31.29
CA PRO A 76 6.04 -16.29 32.41
C PRO A 76 6.86 -16.66 33.65
N ALA A 77 7.25 -17.93 33.81
CA ALA A 77 8.09 -18.37 34.93
C ALA A 77 9.57 -17.94 34.82
N ASP A 78 9.99 -17.42 33.67
CA ASP A 78 11.36 -16.95 33.43
C ASP A 78 11.56 -15.48 33.88
N PHE A 79 10.52 -14.83 34.42
CA PHE A 79 10.50 -13.41 34.81
C PHE A 79 10.20 -13.24 36.31
N ASP A 80 10.77 -12.20 36.93
CA ASP A 80 10.64 -11.97 38.37
C ASP A 80 9.25 -11.41 38.76
N SER A 81 8.56 -10.75 37.83
CA SER A 81 7.22 -10.21 38.06
C SER A 81 6.33 -10.18 36.80
N PRO A 82 5.00 -10.12 36.96
CA PRO A 82 4.08 -9.94 35.84
C PRO A 82 4.35 -8.64 35.03
N GLU A 83 4.79 -7.57 35.70
CA GLU A 83 5.10 -6.31 35.04
C GLU A 83 6.34 -6.42 34.14
N GLU A 84 7.35 -7.17 34.57
CA GLU A 84 8.54 -7.45 33.76
C GLU A 84 8.18 -8.29 32.54
N TYR A 85 7.39 -9.35 32.72
CA TYR A 85 6.86 -10.16 31.62
C TYR A 85 6.09 -9.32 30.59
N GLU A 86 5.18 -8.45 31.03
CA GLU A 86 4.43 -7.57 30.13
C GLU A 86 5.33 -6.52 29.44
N ALA A 87 6.41 -6.08 30.07
CA ALA A 87 7.39 -5.19 29.47
C ALA A 87 8.21 -5.91 28.39
N GLU A 88 8.57 -7.18 28.62
CA GLU A 88 9.28 -8.00 27.65
C GLU A 88 8.39 -8.30 26.44
N ILE A 89 7.13 -8.69 26.64
CA ILE A 89 6.15 -8.86 25.55
C ILE A 89 6.07 -7.59 24.70
N LYS A 90 6.01 -6.41 25.31
CA LYS A 90 5.99 -5.14 24.57
C LYS A 90 7.28 -4.91 23.78
N THR A 91 8.43 -5.33 24.31
CA THR A 91 9.73 -5.20 23.64
C THR A 91 9.82 -6.15 22.45
N GLU A 92 9.40 -7.40 22.62
CA GLU A 92 9.34 -8.41 21.56
C GLU A 92 8.37 -8.01 20.43
N LEU A 93 7.22 -7.40 20.77
CA LEU A 93 6.31 -6.84 19.78
C LEU A 93 6.90 -5.67 18.96
N GLU A 94 8.04 -5.11 19.37
CA GLU A 94 8.73 -4.06 18.61
C GLU A 94 9.92 -4.61 17.78
N VAL A 95 10.12 -5.94 17.77
CA VAL A 95 11.11 -6.62 16.93
C VAL A 95 10.61 -6.71 15.48
N ARG A 96 11.37 -6.12 14.55
CA ARG A 96 10.97 -5.95 13.14
C ARG A 96 10.96 -7.25 12.33
N ASP A 97 11.76 -8.24 12.72
CA ASP A 97 11.93 -9.48 11.96
C ASP A 97 10.63 -10.28 11.91
N TYR A 98 9.85 -10.29 13.00
CA TYR A 98 8.54 -10.94 13.09
C TYR A 98 7.49 -10.42 12.09
N TYR A 99 7.67 -9.20 11.61
CA TYR A 99 6.81 -8.58 10.59
C TYR A 99 7.34 -8.90 9.19
N THR A 100 8.66 -8.77 9.01
CA THR A 100 9.33 -8.99 7.74
C THR A 100 9.12 -10.42 7.23
N GLU A 101 9.17 -11.42 8.11
CA GLU A 101 8.96 -12.84 7.74
C GLU A 101 7.57 -13.15 7.17
N LYS A 102 6.56 -12.30 7.46
CA LYS A 102 5.20 -12.43 6.92
C LYS A 102 4.90 -11.41 5.81
N ASN A 103 5.92 -10.71 5.31
CA ASN A 103 5.77 -9.60 4.36
C ASN A 103 4.84 -8.49 4.87
N VAL A 104 4.87 -8.22 6.18
CA VAL A 104 4.15 -7.10 6.79
C VAL A 104 5.11 -5.92 6.96
N PHE A 105 4.72 -4.75 6.46
CA PHE A 105 5.52 -3.55 6.62
C PHE A 105 5.55 -3.11 8.08
N TRP A 106 6.72 -2.62 8.51
CA TRP A 106 6.85 -2.01 9.82
C TRP A 106 6.13 -0.67 9.84
N VAL A 107 5.28 -0.43 10.84
CA VAL A 107 4.54 0.83 10.98
C VAL A 107 4.93 1.49 12.31
N PRO A 108 5.72 2.58 12.27
CA PRO A 108 6.09 3.33 13.47
C PRO A 108 4.87 3.81 14.23
N GLU A 109 4.96 3.96 15.55
CA GLU A 109 3.85 4.38 16.41
C GLU A 109 3.13 5.62 15.87
N ARG A 110 3.88 6.66 15.48
CA ARG A 110 3.36 7.91 14.91
C ARG A 110 2.65 7.75 13.57
N SER A 111 2.82 6.62 12.89
CA SER A 111 2.23 6.29 11.59
C SER A 111 1.09 5.27 11.69
N ARG A 112 0.82 4.73 12.88
CA ARG A 112 -0.31 3.80 13.10
C ARG A 112 -1.62 4.57 12.91
N TRP A 113 -2.54 4.00 12.16
CA TRP A 113 -3.79 4.65 11.73
C TRP A 113 -4.63 5.14 12.91
N ASN A 114 -4.75 4.33 13.96
CA ASN A 114 -5.49 4.72 15.17
C ASN A 114 -4.87 5.95 15.84
N VAL A 115 -3.54 6.01 15.92
CA VAL A 115 -2.79 7.14 16.46
C VAL A 115 -3.03 8.39 15.62
N LEU A 116 -2.98 8.29 14.29
CA LEU A 116 -3.25 9.40 13.39
C LEU A 116 -4.68 9.93 13.52
N LYS A 117 -5.66 9.04 13.60
CA LYS A 117 -7.08 9.37 13.76
C LYS A 117 -7.36 10.11 15.08
N ASP A 118 -6.65 9.78 16.14
CA ASP A 118 -6.82 10.46 17.42
C ASP A 118 -6.08 11.80 17.45
N ILE A 119 -4.85 11.82 16.93
CA ILE A 119 -4.01 13.02 16.91
C ILE A 119 -4.52 14.08 15.94
N CYS A 120 -5.18 13.72 14.84
CA CYS A 120 -5.72 14.71 13.90
C CYS A 120 -6.78 15.64 14.53
N LYS A 121 -7.34 15.26 15.70
CA LYS A 121 -8.28 16.08 16.48
C LYS A 121 -7.59 17.05 17.44
N THR A 122 -6.27 16.95 17.57
CA THR A 122 -5.47 17.78 18.46
C THR A 122 -5.30 19.18 17.87
N PRO A 123 -5.60 20.26 18.62
CA PRO A 123 -5.37 21.62 18.15
C PRO A 123 -3.90 21.90 17.81
N VAL A 124 -3.68 22.71 16.77
CA VAL A 124 -2.34 23.19 16.37
C VAL A 124 -1.66 23.90 17.56
N GLY A 125 -0.39 23.57 17.80
CA GLY A 125 0.42 24.10 18.89
C GLY A 125 0.46 23.22 20.15
N ASN A 126 -0.48 22.29 20.32
CA ASN A 126 -0.49 21.36 21.45
C ASN A 126 0.62 20.29 21.33
N PRO A 127 1.12 19.76 22.46
CA PRO A 127 2.13 18.72 22.47
C PRO A 127 1.59 17.39 21.92
N LEU A 128 2.43 16.70 21.16
CA LEU A 128 2.22 15.36 20.62
C LEU A 128 2.86 14.30 21.54
N PRO A 129 2.45 13.03 21.45
CA PRO A 129 2.96 11.96 22.30
C PRO A 129 4.43 11.62 22.06
N TRP A 130 4.97 11.92 20.88
CA TRP A 130 6.38 11.67 20.55
C TRP A 130 7.26 12.89 20.77
N LEU A 131 8.51 12.58 21.07
CA LEU A 131 9.55 13.56 21.34
C LEU A 131 10.38 13.82 20.08
N LYS A 132 10.82 15.06 19.92
CA LYS A 132 11.81 15.47 18.93
C LYS A 132 13.02 16.07 19.63
N LYS A 133 14.17 15.99 18.95
CA LYS A 133 15.39 16.63 19.42
C LYS A 133 15.36 18.12 19.08
N ASN A 134 15.54 18.99 20.07
CA ASN A 134 15.61 20.43 19.86
C ASN A 134 17.03 20.86 19.39
N ARG A 135 17.22 22.16 19.12
CA ARG A 135 18.53 22.71 18.65
C ARG A 135 19.67 22.50 19.65
N GLU A 136 19.34 22.37 20.92
CA GLU A 136 20.28 22.18 22.04
C GLU A 136 20.53 20.69 22.32
N GLY A 137 19.86 19.80 21.59
CA GLY A 137 20.00 18.35 21.72
C GLY A 137 19.10 17.70 22.77
N ALA A 138 18.28 18.47 23.48
CA ALA A 138 17.32 17.96 24.45
C ALA A 138 16.06 17.40 23.74
N MET A 139 15.44 16.40 24.35
CA MET A 139 14.18 15.82 23.86
C MET A 139 13.01 16.63 24.39
N GLU A 140 12.17 17.16 23.50
CA GLU A 140 10.95 17.88 23.84
C GLU A 140 9.76 17.32 23.06
N PRO A 141 8.52 17.38 23.59
CA PRO A 141 7.34 17.01 22.84
C PRO A 141 7.27 17.77 21.51
N GLU A 142 7.07 17.05 20.41
CA GLU A 142 6.74 17.72 19.17
C GLU A 142 5.40 18.45 19.31
N LYS A 143 5.22 19.56 18.61
CA LYS A 143 3.96 20.31 18.62
C LYS A 143 3.19 20.03 17.34
N MET A 144 1.88 19.89 17.45
CA MET A 144 0.99 19.76 16.31
C MET A 144 1.13 20.97 15.38
N LYS A 145 1.47 20.74 14.11
CA LYS A 145 1.63 21.80 13.09
C LYS A 145 0.44 21.90 12.14
N GLY A 146 -0.33 20.82 12.03
CA GLY A 146 -1.46 20.66 11.13
C GLY A 146 -1.61 19.22 10.68
N VAL A 147 -2.79 18.86 10.20
CA VAL A 147 -3.13 17.49 9.79
C VAL A 147 -2.34 17.09 8.54
N ALA A 148 -2.13 18.02 7.60
CA ALA A 148 -1.30 17.78 6.42
C ALA A 148 0.15 17.41 6.79
N PHE A 149 0.74 18.12 7.76
CA PHE A 149 2.10 17.83 8.24
C PHE A 149 2.16 16.48 8.95
N LEU A 150 1.13 16.15 9.75
CA LEU A 150 1.03 14.87 10.44
C LEU A 150 1.03 13.69 9.45
N ILE A 151 0.28 13.80 8.34
CA ILE A 151 0.24 12.77 7.30
C ILE A 151 1.61 12.65 6.59
N ASP A 152 2.22 13.78 6.21
CA ASP A 152 3.53 13.79 5.55
C ASP A 152 4.61 13.15 6.45
N ASP A 153 4.64 13.46 7.75
CA ASP A 153 5.58 12.89 8.72
C ASP A 153 5.35 11.39 8.94
N ALA A 154 4.09 10.96 8.98
CA ALA A 154 3.73 9.55 9.10
C ALA A 154 4.20 8.71 7.91
N LEU A 155 3.95 9.19 6.70
CA LEU A 155 4.38 8.53 5.46
C LEU A 155 5.91 8.53 5.33
N ASP A 156 6.57 9.61 5.73
CA ASP A 156 8.04 9.68 5.75
C ASP A 156 8.65 8.69 6.74
N ALA A 157 8.03 8.51 7.93
CA ALA A 157 8.48 7.52 8.91
C ALA A 157 8.36 6.09 8.36
N VAL A 158 7.21 5.77 7.75
CA VAL A 158 6.98 4.46 7.11
C VAL A 158 8.03 4.22 6.03
N GLU A 159 8.26 5.19 5.15
CA GLU A 159 9.24 5.03 4.07
C GLU A 159 10.66 4.79 4.61
N LYS A 160 11.07 5.51 5.66
CA LYS A 160 12.39 5.36 6.28
C LYS A 160 12.64 3.97 6.84
N ASP A 161 11.63 3.36 7.46
CA ASP A 161 11.75 2.04 8.06
C ASP A 161 11.53 0.89 7.07
N ASN A 162 11.02 1.17 5.87
CA ASN A 162 10.69 0.15 4.88
C ASN A 162 11.39 0.45 3.54
N PRO A 163 12.60 -0.13 3.30
CA PRO A 163 13.37 0.12 2.07
C PRO A 163 12.61 -0.14 0.78
N LYS A 164 11.69 -1.13 0.77
CA LYS A 164 10.83 -1.46 -0.38
C LYS A 164 9.84 -0.34 -0.74
N LEU A 165 9.61 0.65 0.13
CA LEU A 165 8.70 1.78 -0.08
C LEU A 165 9.41 3.09 -0.46
N LYS A 166 10.75 3.08 -0.56
CA LYS A 166 11.55 4.28 -0.84
C LYS A 166 11.15 4.94 -2.16
N GLY A 167 10.78 6.23 -2.10
CA GLY A 167 10.34 7.03 -3.23
C GLY A 167 8.93 6.71 -3.75
N ILE A 168 8.21 5.76 -3.14
CA ILE A 168 6.90 5.30 -3.64
C ILE A 168 5.75 6.11 -3.04
N LEU A 169 5.85 6.48 -1.77
CA LEU A 169 4.77 7.20 -1.06
C LEU A 169 4.75 8.68 -1.44
N ASN A 170 3.56 9.23 -1.68
CA ASN A 170 3.40 10.66 -1.90
C ASN A 170 3.35 11.40 -0.56
N LYS A 171 4.36 12.23 -0.28
CA LYS A 171 4.54 12.99 0.97
C LYS A 171 4.37 14.50 0.76
N THR A 172 3.38 14.90 -0.05
CA THR A 172 3.15 16.32 -0.41
C THR A 172 1.79 16.84 0.05
N TYR A 173 1.21 16.31 1.12
CA TYR A 173 -0.09 16.76 1.63
C TYR A 173 -0.04 18.23 2.06
N THR A 174 1.08 18.68 2.63
CA THR A 174 1.32 20.09 2.96
C THR A 174 1.29 21.02 1.74
N ARG A 175 1.57 20.51 0.53
CA ARG A 175 1.54 21.30 -0.71
C ARG A 175 0.15 21.38 -1.34
N LEU A 176 -0.78 20.51 -0.91
CA LEU A 176 -2.15 20.48 -1.44
C LEU A 176 -2.99 21.68 -0.97
N ASN A 177 -2.53 22.42 0.06
CA ASN A 177 -3.26 23.56 0.64
C ASN A 177 -4.72 23.22 1.01
N VAL A 178 -4.96 21.98 1.45
CA VAL A 178 -6.27 21.53 1.93
C VAL A 178 -6.41 21.89 3.40
N ASP A 179 -7.59 22.39 3.76
CA ASP A 179 -7.93 22.70 5.15
C ASP A 179 -7.84 21.46 6.05
N ASP A 180 -7.29 21.63 7.25
CA ASP A 180 -7.09 20.55 8.23
C ASP A 180 -8.41 19.86 8.63
N SER A 181 -9.53 20.59 8.66
CA SER A 181 -10.85 20.01 8.93
C SER A 181 -11.25 19.01 7.84
N LYS A 182 -11.00 19.34 6.56
CA LYS A 182 -11.29 18.43 5.44
C LYS A 182 -10.40 17.19 5.47
N LEU A 183 -9.12 17.34 5.85
CA LEU A 183 -8.21 16.20 6.01
C LEU A 183 -8.61 15.31 7.19
N GLY A 184 -9.04 15.90 8.32
CA GLY A 184 -9.60 15.15 9.45
C GLY A 184 -10.85 14.36 9.05
N GLU A 185 -11.80 14.99 8.35
CA GLU A 185 -12.99 14.31 7.84
C GLU A 185 -12.66 13.18 6.85
N LEU A 186 -11.60 13.34 6.05
CA LEU A 186 -11.12 12.32 5.13
C LEU A 186 -10.56 11.12 5.88
N ILE A 187 -9.76 11.35 6.94
CA ILE A 187 -9.26 10.31 7.83
C ILE A 187 -10.43 9.57 8.49
N ASP A 188 -11.43 10.29 8.99
CA ASP A 188 -12.62 9.67 9.59
C ASP A 188 -13.39 8.82 8.58
N LEU A 189 -13.57 9.29 7.35
CA LEU A 189 -14.25 8.56 6.30
C LEU A 189 -13.49 7.28 5.90
N ILE A 190 -12.18 7.37 5.68
CA ILE A 190 -11.32 6.22 5.34
C ILE A 190 -11.28 5.23 6.51
N SER A 191 -11.37 5.71 7.75
CA SER A 191 -11.46 4.84 8.94
C SER A 191 -12.69 3.92 8.92
N THR A 192 -13.76 4.27 8.20
CA THR A 192 -14.96 3.43 8.08
C THR A 192 -14.83 2.30 7.05
N ILE A 193 -13.70 2.20 6.36
CA ILE A 193 -13.42 1.14 5.37
C ILE A 193 -12.81 -0.05 6.12
N PRO A 194 -13.55 -1.17 6.30
CA PRO A 194 -12.96 -2.37 6.86
C PRO A 194 -12.07 -3.04 5.82
N PHE A 195 -10.85 -3.39 6.20
CA PHE A 195 -9.96 -4.21 5.35
C PHE A 195 -10.02 -5.70 5.71
N GLU A 196 -10.95 -6.10 6.60
CA GLU A 196 -11.27 -7.49 6.92
C GLU A 196 -12.79 -7.66 6.90
N THR A 197 -13.34 -8.32 5.86
CA THR A 197 -14.77 -8.63 5.78
C THR A 197 -15.01 -10.01 5.18
N GLY A 198 -15.41 -10.97 6.02
CA GLY A 198 -15.85 -12.30 5.58
C GLY A 198 -14.76 -13.05 4.81
N THR A 199 -15.05 -13.43 3.56
CA THR A 199 -14.17 -14.18 2.65
C THR A 199 -13.25 -13.30 1.79
N LEU A 200 -13.51 -12.00 1.71
CA LEU A 200 -12.65 -11.05 1.01
C LEU A 200 -11.42 -10.74 1.86
N ASN A 201 -10.24 -11.09 1.34
CA ASN A 201 -8.99 -10.68 1.96
C ASN A 201 -8.70 -9.19 1.64
N SER A 202 -7.88 -8.57 2.47
CA SER A 202 -7.50 -7.16 2.36
C SER A 202 -6.82 -6.80 1.03
N LYS A 203 -6.12 -7.76 0.39
CA LYS A 203 -5.43 -7.57 -0.90
C LYS A 203 -6.43 -7.37 -2.04
N ASP A 204 -7.57 -8.07 -2.00
CA ASP A 204 -8.64 -7.94 -2.99
C ASP A 204 -9.37 -6.61 -2.87
N ILE A 205 -9.63 -6.15 -1.63
CA ILE A 205 -10.24 -4.85 -1.35
C ILE A 205 -9.38 -3.72 -1.93
N LEU A 206 -8.07 -3.75 -1.68
CA LEU A 206 -7.16 -2.73 -2.21
C LEU A 206 -7.01 -2.80 -3.72
N GLY A 207 -6.89 -4.01 -4.28
CA GLY A 207 -6.88 -4.19 -5.72
C GLY A 207 -8.09 -3.48 -6.36
N HIS A 208 -9.27 -3.68 -5.79
CA HIS A 208 -10.50 -3.00 -6.23
C HIS A 208 -10.43 -1.47 -6.05
N VAL A 209 -9.96 -0.97 -4.90
CA VAL A 209 -9.76 0.48 -4.70
C VAL A 209 -8.84 1.09 -5.77
N TYR A 210 -7.73 0.42 -6.08
CA TYR A 210 -6.81 0.88 -7.12
C TYR A 210 -7.44 0.85 -8.50
N GLU A 211 -8.13 -0.24 -8.86
CA GLU A 211 -8.85 -0.35 -10.14
C GLU A 211 -9.92 0.72 -10.26
N TYR A 212 -10.65 1.00 -9.18
CA TYR A 212 -11.64 2.07 -9.12
C TYR A 212 -11.00 3.44 -9.45
N PHE A 213 -9.94 3.83 -8.74
CA PHE A 213 -9.27 5.11 -8.99
C PHE A 213 -8.62 5.17 -10.38
N LEU A 214 -8.10 4.05 -10.88
CA LEU A 214 -7.55 3.93 -12.22
C LEU A 214 -8.61 4.09 -13.32
N GLY A 215 -9.79 3.50 -13.15
CA GLY A 215 -10.93 3.71 -14.03
C GLY A 215 -11.42 5.16 -14.03
N GLN A 216 -11.37 5.81 -12.87
CA GLN A 216 -11.63 7.25 -12.76
C GLN A 216 -10.57 8.10 -13.51
N PHE A 217 -9.28 7.68 -13.55
CA PHE A 217 -8.26 8.35 -14.37
C PHE A 217 -8.58 8.29 -15.86
N ALA A 218 -8.91 7.09 -16.37
CA ALA A 218 -9.22 6.91 -17.78
C ALA A 218 -10.46 7.71 -18.22
N SER A 219 -11.44 7.86 -17.32
CA SER A 219 -12.68 8.59 -17.61
C SER A 219 -12.50 10.11 -17.53
N ALA A 220 -11.71 10.61 -16.59
CA ALA A 220 -11.49 12.05 -16.37
C ALA A 220 -10.48 12.68 -17.36
N GLU A 221 -9.47 11.93 -17.82
CA GLU A 221 -8.42 12.46 -18.73
C GLU A 221 -8.83 12.51 -20.21
N GLY A 222 -10.00 11.97 -20.59
CA GLY A 222 -10.67 12.28 -21.85
C GLY A 222 -9.91 11.98 -23.15
N LYS A 223 -10.17 10.80 -23.74
CA LYS A 223 -10.22 10.53 -25.21
C LYS A 223 -9.11 11.07 -26.14
N LYS A 224 -7.87 11.26 -25.70
CA LYS A 224 -6.73 11.46 -26.62
C LYS A 224 -5.52 10.61 -26.23
N GLY A 225 -5.39 9.46 -26.90
CA GLY A 225 -4.11 8.78 -27.09
C GLY A 225 -3.69 7.76 -26.03
N GLY A 226 -4.22 6.54 -26.11
CA GLY A 226 -3.40 5.32 -26.10
C GLY A 226 -2.76 4.80 -24.82
N GLN A 227 -2.82 5.48 -23.67
CA GLN A 227 -2.25 4.98 -22.40
C GLN A 227 -3.33 4.70 -21.36
N PHE A 228 -4.28 3.80 -21.62
CA PHE A 228 -5.37 3.60 -20.68
C PHE A 228 -5.74 2.13 -20.55
N TYR A 229 -5.34 1.59 -19.38
CA TYR A 229 -5.85 0.39 -18.73
C TYR A 229 -6.22 -0.78 -19.65
N THR A 230 -5.36 -1.79 -19.71
CA THR A 230 -5.68 -3.06 -20.37
C THR A 230 -6.81 -3.77 -19.61
N PRO A 231 -7.98 -4.02 -20.24
CA PRO A 231 -9.08 -4.72 -19.57
C PRO A 231 -8.63 -6.08 -19.03
N LYS A 232 -9.11 -6.43 -17.84
CA LYS A 232 -8.78 -7.69 -17.14
C LYS A 232 -8.86 -8.92 -18.03
N ALA A 233 -9.88 -9.02 -18.89
CA ALA A 233 -10.03 -10.14 -19.82
C ALA A 233 -8.84 -10.30 -20.80
N ILE A 234 -8.28 -9.20 -21.29
CA ILE A 234 -7.12 -9.21 -22.20
C ILE A 234 -5.86 -9.59 -21.43
N VAL A 235 -5.66 -9.00 -20.25
CA VAL A 235 -4.52 -9.32 -19.38
C VAL A 235 -4.53 -10.80 -19.00
N THR A 236 -5.68 -11.34 -18.58
CA THR A 236 -5.86 -12.77 -18.28
C THR A 236 -5.51 -13.62 -19.48
N LEU A 237 -6.06 -13.32 -20.66
CA LEU A 237 -5.78 -14.11 -21.87
C LEU A 237 -4.29 -14.16 -22.19
N ILE A 238 -3.60 -13.02 -22.18
CA ILE A 238 -2.17 -12.95 -22.51
C ILE A 238 -1.34 -13.75 -21.49
N VAL A 239 -1.62 -13.61 -20.19
CA VAL A 239 -0.89 -14.35 -19.15
C VAL A 239 -1.13 -15.85 -19.26
N GLU A 240 -2.36 -16.29 -19.51
CA GLU A 240 -2.69 -17.71 -19.72
C GLU A 240 -2.00 -18.29 -20.96
N MET A 241 -1.77 -17.48 -22.00
CA MET A 241 -1.02 -17.90 -23.18
C MET A 241 0.50 -17.96 -22.94
N LEU A 242 1.06 -17.01 -22.17
CA LEU A 242 2.49 -16.93 -21.89
C LEU A 242 2.95 -17.93 -20.83
N GLN A 243 2.05 -18.35 -19.94
CA GLN A 243 2.29 -19.33 -18.88
C GLN A 243 3.57 -19.05 -18.05
N PRO A 244 3.67 -17.91 -17.35
CA PRO A 244 4.88 -17.51 -16.65
C PRO A 244 5.07 -18.29 -15.33
N TYR A 245 5.42 -19.58 -15.43
CA TYR A 245 5.64 -20.44 -14.25
C TYR A 245 6.91 -20.12 -13.47
N LYS A 246 7.95 -19.60 -14.14
CA LYS A 246 9.25 -19.29 -13.54
C LYS A 246 10.04 -18.30 -14.39
N GLY A 247 10.96 -17.58 -13.76
CA GLY A 247 11.92 -16.70 -14.44
C GLY A 247 11.57 -15.22 -14.34
N ARG A 248 12.15 -14.41 -15.24
CA ARG A 248 11.99 -12.96 -15.21
C ARG A 248 10.78 -12.56 -16.04
N VAL A 249 9.84 -11.86 -15.42
CA VAL A 249 8.62 -11.37 -16.05
C VAL A 249 8.81 -9.86 -16.26
N TYR A 250 8.70 -9.39 -17.50
CA TYR A 250 8.97 -7.99 -17.83
C TYR A 250 7.81 -7.31 -18.56
N ASP A 251 7.45 -6.12 -18.09
CA ASP A 251 6.55 -5.21 -18.78
C ASP A 251 7.20 -3.82 -18.95
N PRO A 252 7.62 -3.43 -20.17
CA PRO A 252 8.29 -2.16 -20.45
C PRO A 252 7.36 -0.94 -20.39
N ALA A 253 6.04 -1.14 -20.29
CA ALA A 253 5.06 -0.06 -20.17
C ALA A 253 3.95 -0.51 -19.20
N MET A 254 4.37 -0.82 -17.97
CA MET A 254 3.60 -1.63 -17.03
C MET A 254 2.29 -1.02 -16.56
N GLY A 255 2.07 0.28 -16.76
CA GLY A 255 0.92 0.96 -16.20
C GLY A 255 0.88 0.76 -14.69
N SER A 256 -0.29 0.41 -14.15
CA SER A 256 -0.49 0.13 -12.72
C SER A 256 -0.04 -1.28 -12.29
N GLY A 257 0.66 -2.02 -13.15
CA GLY A 257 1.15 -3.37 -12.86
C GLY A 257 0.12 -4.49 -13.01
N GLY A 258 -0.95 -4.29 -13.79
CA GLY A 258 -2.03 -5.28 -13.95
C GLY A 258 -1.57 -6.66 -14.46
N PHE A 259 -0.58 -6.66 -15.35
CA PHE A 259 0.06 -7.88 -15.86
C PHE A 259 0.76 -8.71 -14.78
N PHE A 260 1.40 -8.05 -13.81
CA PHE A 260 2.07 -8.72 -12.71
C PHE A 260 1.05 -9.33 -11.72
N VAL A 261 -0.03 -8.60 -11.44
CA VAL A 261 -1.14 -9.11 -10.62
C VAL A 261 -1.73 -10.37 -11.25
N GLN A 262 -1.96 -10.36 -12.56
CA GLN A 262 -2.53 -11.52 -13.22
C GLN A 262 -1.54 -12.68 -13.33
N SER A 263 -0.24 -12.40 -13.45
CA SER A 263 0.81 -13.42 -13.39
C SER A 263 0.82 -14.12 -12.01
N GLU A 264 0.68 -13.36 -10.92
CA GLU A 264 0.52 -13.91 -9.57
C GLU A 264 -0.71 -14.84 -9.48
N ASN A 265 -1.86 -14.40 -9.99
CA ASN A 265 -3.09 -15.19 -10.00
C ASN A 265 -2.94 -16.49 -10.80
N PHE A 266 -2.30 -16.43 -11.97
CA PHE A 266 -2.00 -17.59 -12.80
C PHE A 266 -1.18 -18.64 -12.02
N ILE A 267 -0.09 -18.21 -11.38
CA ILE A 267 0.80 -19.09 -10.60
C ILE A 267 0.02 -19.75 -9.46
N LYS A 268 -0.77 -18.99 -8.70
CA LYS A 268 -1.60 -19.52 -7.60
C LYS A 268 -2.60 -20.57 -8.09
N GLN A 269 -3.27 -20.32 -9.21
CA GLN A 269 -4.27 -21.24 -9.76
C GLN A 269 -3.66 -22.53 -10.33
N HIS A 270 -2.41 -22.48 -10.76
CA HIS A 270 -1.70 -23.62 -11.35
C HIS A 270 -0.68 -24.25 -10.39
N ALA A 271 -0.83 -24.02 -9.07
CA ALA A 271 0.00 -24.59 -8.01
C ALA A 271 1.52 -24.33 -8.17
N GLY A 272 1.88 -23.20 -8.81
CA GLY A 272 3.26 -22.73 -8.86
C GLY A 272 3.67 -21.94 -7.61
N LYS A 273 4.93 -21.52 -7.54
CA LYS A 273 5.45 -20.67 -6.46
C LYS A 273 5.69 -19.26 -6.97
N ILE A 274 5.22 -18.26 -6.24
CA ILE A 274 5.37 -16.84 -6.62
C ILE A 274 6.85 -16.44 -6.58
N ASP A 275 7.62 -16.99 -5.63
CA ASP A 275 9.05 -16.71 -5.48
C ASP A 275 9.90 -17.22 -6.67
N ASP A 276 9.33 -18.06 -7.54
CA ASP A 276 10.01 -18.53 -8.75
C ASP A 276 9.97 -17.48 -9.88
N ILE A 277 9.21 -16.39 -9.71
CA ILE A 277 9.21 -15.26 -10.64
C ILE A 277 9.86 -14.01 -10.04
N SER A 278 10.56 -13.27 -10.89
CA SER A 278 11.06 -11.93 -10.54
C SER A 278 10.43 -10.92 -11.49
N VAL A 279 9.78 -9.89 -10.93
CA VAL A 279 9.04 -8.89 -11.69
C VAL A 279 9.95 -7.71 -12.04
N TYR A 280 9.99 -7.36 -13.32
CA TYR A 280 10.67 -6.19 -13.85
C TYR A 280 9.66 -5.34 -14.59
N GLY A 281 9.77 -4.02 -14.47
CA GLY A 281 8.87 -3.14 -15.20
C GLY A 281 9.40 -1.73 -15.36
N GLN A 282 8.79 -0.99 -16.27
CA GLN A 282 9.07 0.42 -16.47
C GLN A 282 7.78 1.17 -16.79
N GLU A 283 7.69 2.39 -16.26
CA GLU A 283 6.56 3.30 -16.49
C GLU A 283 7.09 4.74 -16.52
N TYR A 284 6.62 5.52 -17.48
CA TYR A 284 7.00 6.91 -17.67
C TYR A 284 6.25 7.85 -16.73
N ASN A 285 4.96 7.59 -16.51
CA ASN A 285 4.14 8.43 -15.67
C ASN A 285 4.43 8.17 -14.18
N HIS A 286 4.94 9.18 -13.47
CA HIS A 286 5.27 9.09 -12.05
C HIS A 286 4.11 8.58 -11.18
N THR A 287 2.88 9.02 -11.45
CA THR A 287 1.69 8.57 -10.71
C THR A 287 1.48 7.08 -10.86
N THR A 288 1.50 6.64 -12.11
CA THR A 288 1.20 5.26 -12.49
C THR A 288 2.30 4.32 -12.01
N TRP A 289 3.56 4.78 -12.02
CA TRP A 289 4.71 4.09 -11.45
C TRP A 289 4.56 3.88 -9.93
N GLN A 290 4.18 4.92 -9.17
CA GLN A 290 3.94 4.80 -7.74
C GLN A 290 2.78 3.85 -7.44
N LEU A 291 1.72 3.89 -8.25
CA LEU A 291 0.59 2.98 -8.15
C LEU A 291 0.99 1.52 -8.35
N ALA A 292 1.77 1.23 -9.39
CA ALA A 292 2.28 -0.12 -9.62
C ALA A 292 3.15 -0.60 -8.45
N ALA A 293 4.04 0.26 -7.94
CA ALA A 293 4.92 -0.07 -6.83
C ALA A 293 4.15 -0.36 -5.54
N MET A 294 3.17 0.48 -5.19
CA MET A 294 2.28 0.20 -4.05
C MET A 294 1.50 -1.10 -4.22
N ASN A 295 1.00 -1.37 -5.43
CA ASN A 295 0.25 -2.59 -5.73
C ASN A 295 1.11 -3.86 -5.57
N MET A 296 2.37 -3.84 -6.04
CA MET A 296 3.30 -4.97 -5.84
C MET A 296 3.68 -5.14 -4.38
N ALA A 297 3.98 -4.02 -3.69
CA ALA A 297 4.31 -3.99 -2.27
C ALA A 297 3.21 -4.64 -1.40
N ILE A 298 1.94 -4.32 -1.65
CA ILE A 298 0.78 -4.90 -0.95
C ILE A 298 0.67 -6.41 -1.18
N ARG A 299 0.97 -6.86 -2.40
CA ARG A 299 0.87 -8.27 -2.75
C ARG A 299 2.01 -9.10 -2.18
N GLY A 300 3.10 -8.44 -1.77
CA GLY A 300 4.34 -9.09 -1.35
C GLY A 300 5.11 -9.67 -2.54
N ILE A 301 4.89 -9.12 -3.74
CA ILE A 301 5.61 -9.53 -4.94
C ILE A 301 6.89 -8.73 -4.99
N ASP A 302 8.05 -9.39 -5.11
CA ASP A 302 9.31 -8.69 -5.33
C ASP A 302 9.36 -8.09 -6.73
N PHE A 303 9.68 -6.79 -6.81
CA PHE A 303 9.66 -6.02 -8.04
C PHE A 303 10.90 -5.15 -8.21
N ASN A 304 11.31 -4.96 -9.47
CA ASN A 304 12.32 -3.99 -9.86
C ASN A 304 11.76 -3.08 -10.96
N PHE A 305 11.44 -1.84 -10.59
CA PHE A 305 10.91 -0.83 -11.51
C PHE A 305 11.92 0.25 -11.91
N GLY A 306 13.23 -0.04 -11.77
CA GLY A 306 14.31 0.86 -12.16
C GLY A 306 14.53 2.07 -11.22
N GLY A 307 13.86 2.08 -10.06
CA GLY A 307 14.04 3.07 -8.99
C GLY A 307 13.43 4.46 -9.24
N GLN A 308 13.00 4.74 -10.46
CA GLN A 308 12.34 5.99 -10.84
C GLN A 308 11.49 5.78 -12.10
N PRO A 309 10.48 6.63 -12.35
CA PRO A 309 9.77 6.63 -13.63
C PRO A 309 10.68 7.13 -14.75
N ALA A 310 10.62 6.48 -15.92
CA ALA A 310 11.40 6.88 -17.09
C ALA A 310 10.75 6.40 -18.40
N ASP A 311 11.03 7.10 -19.49
CA ASP A 311 10.61 6.70 -20.83
C ASP A 311 11.43 5.50 -21.33
N THR A 312 10.76 4.40 -21.65
CA THR A 312 11.39 3.12 -22.00
C THR A 312 12.15 3.15 -23.33
N LEU A 313 11.80 4.07 -24.24
CA LEU A 313 12.48 4.18 -25.53
C LEU A 313 13.76 5.02 -25.40
N ASN A 314 13.70 6.11 -24.64
CA ASN A 314 14.80 7.06 -24.51
C ASN A 314 15.75 6.72 -23.35
N ASN A 315 15.27 6.02 -22.33
CA ASN A 315 16.02 5.68 -21.13
C ASN A 315 15.58 4.31 -20.60
N ASP A 316 16.09 3.24 -21.21
CA ASP A 316 15.87 1.87 -20.77
C ASP A 316 16.53 1.63 -19.40
N LEU A 317 15.72 1.35 -18.38
CA LEU A 317 16.19 1.09 -17.02
C LEU A 317 16.61 -0.38 -16.82
N HIS A 318 16.37 -1.25 -17.79
CA HIS A 318 16.63 -2.70 -17.71
C HIS A 318 17.42 -3.26 -18.91
N PRO A 319 18.52 -2.62 -19.36
CA PRO A 319 19.20 -2.96 -20.61
C PRO A 319 19.82 -4.36 -20.64
N THR A 320 20.04 -4.97 -19.47
CA THR A 320 20.65 -6.31 -19.32
C THR A 320 19.62 -7.39 -18.97
N CYS A 321 18.33 -7.07 -18.93
CA CYS A 321 17.30 -8.05 -18.62
C CYS A 321 17.00 -8.90 -19.88
N VAL A 322 16.99 -10.23 -19.73
CA VAL A 322 16.46 -11.17 -20.74
C VAL A 322 15.21 -11.84 -20.15
N PRO A 323 14.02 -11.24 -20.34
CA PRO A 323 12.81 -11.68 -19.68
C PRO A 323 11.82 -12.39 -20.61
N ILE A 324 10.85 -13.07 -20.00
CA ILE A 324 9.56 -13.35 -20.62
C ILE A 324 8.83 -12.00 -20.71
N ILE A 325 8.68 -11.50 -21.93
CA ILE A 325 8.08 -10.18 -22.18
C ILE A 325 6.56 -10.33 -22.18
N LEU A 326 5.87 -9.62 -21.29
CA LEU A 326 4.42 -9.68 -21.14
C LEU A 326 3.66 -8.82 -22.17
N TRP A 327 4.33 -7.81 -22.75
CA TRP A 327 3.74 -6.93 -23.77
C TRP A 327 4.49 -7.01 -25.10
N PRO A 328 3.83 -7.17 -26.25
CA PRO A 328 4.49 -7.15 -27.55
C PRO A 328 4.87 -5.71 -27.94
N THR A 329 5.94 -5.16 -27.35
CA THR A 329 6.51 -3.86 -27.77
C THR A 329 7.32 -3.96 -29.06
N ARG A 330 7.56 -5.17 -29.59
CA ARG A 330 8.33 -5.38 -30.84
C ARG A 330 7.52 -5.32 -32.14
N LEU A 331 6.23 -4.94 -32.10
CA LEU A 331 5.34 -4.94 -33.28
C LEU A 331 4.99 -3.54 -33.82
N LEU A 332 5.67 -2.48 -33.37
CA LEU A 332 5.52 -1.11 -33.90
C LEU A 332 6.83 -0.59 -34.50
N ILE A 333 7.42 -1.36 -35.43
CA ILE A 333 8.35 -0.88 -36.45
C ILE A 333 7.80 -1.25 -37.81
#